data_AF-A0A7C9RPR7-F1
#
_entry.id   AF-A0A7C9RPR7-F1
#
_cell.length_a   1.000
_cell.length_b   1.000
_cell.length_c   1.000
_cell.angle_alpha   90.00
_cell.angle_beta   90.00
_cell.angle_gamma   90.00
#
_symmetry.space_group_name_H-M   'P 1'
#
loop_
_entity.id
_entity.type
_entity.pdbx_description
1 polymer ?
#
loop_
_entity_poly.entity_id
_entity_poly.type
_entity_poly.pdbx_seq_one_letter_code
_entity_poly.pdbx_strand_id
1 'polypeptide(L)'
;MWLVSPWITDVDVIDNSAGEFDAVFGDDSVTVCRLSDALARINSAGAHIHVVTRPDAHNEPFLHRLKAVAPRGRLKIIQASEVHEKTLCGQEWLLTGSMNFTIRGMSLNDEAVIYNQGGREPGQARIDLERRWESAT
;
A
#
# COMPACT_ATOMS: atom_id res chain seq x y z
N MET A 1 -0.44 9.35 -1.15
CA MET A 1 0.25 8.13 -0.71
C MET A 1 0.32 7.16 -1.87
N TRP A 2 1.44 6.47 -2.01
CA TRP A 2 1.73 5.58 -3.13
C TRP A 2 2.02 4.16 -2.64
N LEU A 3 1.37 3.17 -3.24
CA LEU A 3 1.74 1.76 -3.16
C LEU A 3 2.13 1.31 -4.57
N VAL A 4 3.40 0.97 -4.76
CA VAL A 4 3.95 0.54 -6.06
C VAL A 4 4.59 -0.82 -5.89
N SER A 5 4.03 -1.83 -6.54
CA SER A 5 4.57 -3.19 -6.53
C SER A 5 4.10 -4.01 -7.71
N PRO A 6 4.95 -4.83 -8.36
CA PRO A 6 4.51 -5.67 -9.46
C PRO A 6 3.46 -6.70 -9.03
N TRP A 7 3.56 -7.20 -7.80
CA TRP A 7 2.66 -8.19 -7.24
C TRP A 7 2.21 -7.78 -5.83
N ILE A 8 0.89 -7.75 -5.64
CA ILE A 8 0.25 -7.37 -4.39
C ILE A 8 -0.83 -8.39 -4.08
N THR A 9 -0.79 -8.96 -2.88
CA THR A 9 -1.93 -9.70 -2.30
C THR A 9 -2.48 -8.93 -1.11
N ASP A 10 -3.73 -9.22 -0.75
CA ASP A 10 -4.37 -8.62 0.41
C ASP A 10 -3.90 -9.30 1.72
N VAL A 11 -2.65 -8.99 2.09
CA VAL A 11 -1.96 -9.51 3.27
C VAL A 11 -2.57 -8.94 4.56
N ASP A 12 -2.52 -9.73 5.63
CA ASP A 12 -2.83 -9.26 6.97
C ASP A 12 -1.66 -8.37 7.44
N VAL A 13 -1.94 -7.10 7.76
CA VAL A 13 -0.90 -6.13 8.17
C VAL A 13 -0.90 -5.84 9.66
N ILE A 14 -2.06 -6.01 10.32
CA ILE A 14 -2.18 -5.89 11.79
C ILE A 14 -3.07 -7.04 12.27
N ASP A 15 -2.53 -7.86 13.16
CA ASP A 15 -3.31 -8.77 13.99
C ASP A 15 -3.73 -8.01 15.25
N ASN A 16 -5.04 -7.83 15.41
CA ASN A 16 -5.67 -7.18 16.55
C ASN A 16 -6.66 -8.13 17.24
N SER A 17 -6.42 -9.44 17.16
CA SER A 17 -7.27 -10.45 17.79
C SER A 17 -7.34 -10.32 19.32
N ALA A 18 -6.30 -9.74 19.93
CA ALA A 18 -6.24 -9.42 21.35
C ALA A 18 -6.73 -8.01 21.72
N GLY A 19 -7.15 -7.19 20.75
CA GLY A 19 -7.65 -5.82 20.99
C GLY A 19 -6.57 -4.79 21.35
N GLU A 20 -5.27 -5.12 21.20
CA GLU A 20 -4.15 -4.24 21.57
C GLU A 20 -4.11 -2.93 20.74
N PHE A 21 -4.75 -2.92 19.58
CA PHE A 21 -4.85 -1.78 18.66
C PHE A 21 -6.23 -1.11 18.65
N ASP A 22 -7.12 -1.45 19.58
CA ASP A 22 -8.48 -0.85 19.64
C ASP A 22 -8.42 0.68 19.77
N ALA A 23 -7.46 1.21 20.53
CA ALA A 23 -7.23 2.66 20.63
C ALA A 23 -6.83 3.32 19.30
N VAL A 24 -6.20 2.57 18.39
CA VAL A 24 -5.81 3.05 17.05
C VAL A 24 -6.98 2.96 16.07
N PHE A 25 -7.78 1.90 16.15
CA PHE A 25 -8.93 1.71 15.26
C PHE A 25 -10.18 2.49 15.69
N GLY A 26 -10.28 2.87 16.97
CA GLY A 26 -11.45 3.54 17.52
C GLY A 26 -12.70 2.65 17.51
N ASP A 27 -13.86 3.27 17.27
CA ASP A 27 -15.16 2.59 17.33
C ASP A 27 -15.32 1.48 16.27
N ASP A 28 -14.60 1.59 15.14
CA ASP A 28 -14.60 0.59 14.06
C ASP A 28 -13.42 -0.39 14.20
N SER A 29 -13.19 -0.94 15.40
CA SER A 29 -12.13 -1.92 15.62
C SER A 29 -12.36 -3.21 14.84
N VAL A 30 -11.28 -3.80 14.35
CA VAL A 30 -11.27 -5.07 13.61
C VAL A 30 -10.28 -6.02 14.26
N THR A 31 -10.54 -7.32 14.18
CA THR A 31 -9.64 -8.35 14.71
C THR A 31 -8.43 -8.58 13.82
N VAL A 32 -8.56 -8.36 12.52
CA VAL A 32 -7.45 -8.40 11.56
C VAL A 32 -7.65 -7.24 10.59
N CYS A 33 -6.61 -6.43 10.42
CA CYS A 33 -6.59 -5.37 9.42
C CYS A 33 -5.75 -5.85 8.25
N ARG A 34 -6.37 -5.98 7.07
CA ARG A 34 -5.66 -6.29 5.84
C ARG A 34 -5.09 -5.05 5.17
N LEU A 35 -4.19 -5.22 4.23
CA LEU A 35 -3.61 -4.12 3.46
C LEU A 35 -4.68 -3.26 2.80
N SER A 36 -5.71 -3.88 2.20
CA SER A 36 -6.83 -3.13 1.61
C SER A 36 -7.62 -2.34 2.66
N ASP A 37 -7.84 -2.89 3.85
CA ASP A 37 -8.55 -2.23 4.95
C ASP A 37 -7.73 -1.03 5.47
N ALA A 38 -6.43 -1.21 5.67
CA ALA A 38 -5.52 -0.15 6.11
C ALA A 38 -5.51 1.02 5.11
N LEU A 39 -5.38 0.73 3.81
CA LEU A 39 -5.41 1.76 2.76
C LEU A 39 -6.78 2.46 2.68
N ALA A 40 -7.88 1.72 2.83
CA ALA A 40 -9.22 2.30 2.84
C ALA A 40 -9.46 3.23 4.04
N ARG A 41 -8.95 2.87 5.23
CA ARG A 41 -8.99 3.73 6.43
C ARG A 41 -8.17 5.00 6.23
N ILE A 42 -6.96 4.89 5.69
CA ILE A 42 -6.12 6.04 5.36
C ILE A 42 -6.80 6.94 4.30
N ASN A 43 -7.46 6.35 3.31
CA ASN A 43 -8.24 7.08 2.31
C ASN A 43 -9.43 7.83 2.92
N SER A 44 -10.15 7.16 3.84
CA SER A 44 -11.29 7.73 4.58
C SER A 44 -10.87 8.89 5.48
N ALA A 45 -9.66 8.83 6.04
CA ALA A 45 -9.05 9.92 6.82
C ALA A 45 -8.63 11.14 5.96
N GLY A 46 -8.76 11.08 4.63
CA GLY A 46 -8.52 12.23 3.75
C GLY A 46 -7.45 12.02 2.69
N ALA A 47 -6.65 10.95 2.77
CA ALA A 47 -5.50 10.79 1.90
C ALA A 47 -5.88 10.32 0.48
N HIS A 48 -5.18 10.82 -0.53
CA HIS A 48 -5.21 10.24 -1.87
C HIS A 48 -4.34 8.98 -1.90
N ILE A 49 -4.91 7.86 -2.35
CA ILE A 49 -4.22 6.58 -2.50
C ILE A 49 -3.99 6.33 -3.98
N HIS A 50 -2.73 6.12 -4.34
CA HIS A 50 -2.30 5.74 -5.68
C HIS A 50 -1.71 4.33 -5.60
N VAL A 51 -2.32 3.40 -6.31
CA VAL A 51 -1.81 2.03 -6.43
C VAL A 51 -1.29 1.82 -7.84
N VAL A 52 -0.03 1.42 -7.95
CA VAL A 52 0.62 1.11 -9.23
C VAL A 52 1.07 -0.34 -9.20
N THR A 53 0.60 -1.13 -10.16
CA THR A 53 0.91 -2.56 -10.20
C THR A 53 0.89 -3.10 -11.62
N ARG A 54 1.18 -4.40 -11.82
CA ARG A 54 1.09 -5.01 -13.15
C ARG A 54 -0.35 -5.40 -13.49
N PRO A 55 -0.72 -5.44 -14.78
CA PRO A 55 -1.98 -6.04 -15.25
C PRO A 55 -1.88 -7.58 -15.16
N ASP A 56 -1.85 -8.10 -13.94
CA ASP A 56 -1.66 -9.51 -13.63
C ASP A 56 -2.81 -10.01 -12.74
N ALA A 57 -3.37 -11.19 -13.06
CA ALA A 57 -4.47 -11.81 -12.33
C ALA A 57 -4.16 -12.01 -10.84
N HIS A 58 -2.88 -12.10 -10.47
CA HIS A 58 -2.41 -12.17 -9.09
C HIS A 58 -2.87 -10.97 -8.24
N ASN A 59 -3.00 -9.79 -8.85
CA ASN A 59 -3.34 -8.54 -8.16
C ASN A 59 -4.86 -8.33 -8.03
N GLU A 60 -5.66 -8.99 -8.86
CA GLU A 60 -7.10 -8.74 -8.98
C GLU A 60 -7.89 -8.92 -7.67
N PRO A 61 -7.64 -9.94 -6.82
CA PRO A 61 -8.35 -10.06 -5.55
C PRO A 61 -8.15 -8.84 -4.64
N PHE A 62 -6.91 -8.35 -4.55
CA PHE A 62 -6.57 -7.17 -3.77
C PHE A 62 -7.21 -5.92 -4.37
N LEU A 63 -7.07 -5.70 -5.68
CA LEU A 63 -7.62 -4.54 -6.37
C LEU A 63 -9.14 -4.49 -6.28
N HIS A 64 -9.82 -5.63 -6.45
CA HIS A 64 -11.26 -5.74 -6.34
C HIS A 64 -11.74 -5.36 -4.93
N ARG A 65 -11.10 -5.92 -3.89
CA ARG A 65 -11.45 -5.59 -2.50
C ARG A 65 -11.19 -4.12 -2.20
N LEU A 66 -10.02 -3.58 -2.55
CA LEU A 66 -9.69 -2.18 -2.29
C LEU A 66 -10.69 -1.22 -2.96
N LYS A 67 -11.09 -1.49 -4.21
CA LYS A 67 -12.13 -0.69 -4.90
C LYS A 67 -13.49 -0.76 -4.18
N ALA A 68 -13.81 -1.87 -3.53
CA ALA A 68 -15.08 -2.04 -2.83
C ALA A 68 -15.11 -1.31 -1.48
N VAL A 69 -13.98 -1.24 -0.78
CA VAL A 69 -13.91 -0.65 0.58
C VAL A 69 -13.42 0.81 0.60
N ALA A 70 -12.67 1.25 -0.40
CA ALA A 70 -12.14 2.61 -0.42
C ALA A 70 -13.21 3.63 -0.84
N PRO A 71 -13.30 4.79 -0.17
CA PRO A 71 -14.11 5.92 -0.62
C PRO A 71 -13.83 6.31 -2.08
N ARG A 72 -14.90 6.68 -2.80
CA ARG A 72 -14.77 7.14 -4.19
C ARG A 72 -14.06 8.49 -4.28
N GLY A 73 -13.33 8.71 -5.37
CA GLY A 73 -12.75 10.01 -5.75
C GLY A 73 -11.33 10.28 -5.22
N ARG A 74 -10.78 9.45 -4.34
CA ARG A 74 -9.40 9.58 -3.84
C ARG A 74 -8.54 8.33 -4.04
N LEU A 75 -9.05 7.33 -4.76
CA LEU A 75 -8.31 6.14 -5.16
C LEU A 75 -7.98 6.20 -6.66
N LYS A 76 -6.70 6.15 -7.01
CA LYS A 76 -6.21 5.98 -8.37
C LYS A 76 -5.49 4.64 -8.49
N ILE A 77 -5.88 3.82 -9.46
CA ILE A 77 -5.22 2.54 -9.76
C ILE A 77 -4.61 2.65 -11.16
N ILE A 78 -3.34 2.29 -11.27
CA ILE A 78 -2.54 2.34 -12.49
C ILE A 78 -1.98 0.94 -12.72
N GLN A 79 -2.24 0.37 -13.88
CA GLN A 79 -1.73 -0.95 -14.25
C GLN A 79 -0.72 -0.80 -15.40
N ALA A 80 0.53 -1.17 -15.16
CA ALA A 80 1.63 -1.05 -16.12
C ALA A 80 2.57 -2.25 -16.03
N SER A 81 2.99 -2.79 -17.18
CA SER A 81 3.80 -4.01 -17.27
C SER A 81 5.22 -3.86 -16.72
N GLU A 82 5.75 -2.65 -16.80
CA GLU A 82 7.12 -2.25 -16.46
C GLU A 82 7.30 -1.88 -14.98
N VAL A 83 6.29 -2.10 -14.15
CA VAL A 83 6.40 -1.93 -12.70
C VAL A 83 7.37 -2.97 -12.16
N HIS A 84 8.37 -2.52 -11.40
CA HIS A 84 9.35 -3.39 -10.75
C HIS A 84 9.67 -2.94 -9.32
N GLU A 85 9.39 -1.68 -8.98
CA GLU A 85 9.55 -1.09 -7.66
C GLU A 85 8.66 -1.79 -6.64
N LYS A 86 9.02 -1.69 -5.37
CA LYS A 86 8.41 -2.40 -4.25
C LYS A 86 8.39 -1.46 -3.07
N THR A 87 7.49 -0.50 -3.17
CA THR A 87 7.57 0.75 -2.41
C THR A 87 6.20 1.15 -1.90
N LEU A 88 6.14 1.49 -0.61
CA LEU A 88 5.02 2.17 0.02
C LEU A 88 5.52 3.53 0.52
N CYS A 89 4.98 4.61 -0.03
CA CYS A 89 5.47 5.96 0.21
C CYS A 89 4.33 6.86 0.71
N GLY A 90 4.50 7.35 1.94
CA GLY A 90 3.67 8.37 2.56
C GLY A 90 4.20 9.78 2.27
N GLN A 91 3.77 10.75 3.08
CA GLN A 91 4.23 12.13 2.94
C GLN A 91 5.66 12.31 3.50
N GLU A 92 5.90 11.79 4.70
CA GLU A 92 7.16 11.93 5.44
C GLU A 92 7.81 10.57 5.74
N TRP A 93 7.37 9.51 5.06
CA TRP A 93 7.91 8.17 5.31
C TRP A 93 7.90 7.31 4.05
N LEU A 94 8.83 6.36 4.02
CA LEU A 94 9.08 5.48 2.90
C LEU A 94 9.41 4.09 3.41
N LEU A 95 8.70 3.09 2.90
CA LEU A 95 9.03 1.68 3.03
C LEU A 95 9.39 1.16 1.64
N THR A 96 10.60 0.63 1.46
CA THR A 96 11.06 0.17 0.14
C THR A 96 12.06 -0.96 0.27
N GLY A 97 12.24 -1.76 -0.78
CA GLY A 97 13.20 -2.84 -0.74
C GLY A 97 13.04 -3.87 -1.85
N SER A 98 13.43 -5.11 -1.57
CA SER A 98 13.28 -6.24 -2.49
C SER A 98 11.94 -6.96 -2.34
N MET A 99 11.13 -6.60 -1.34
CA MET A 99 9.90 -7.31 -0.95
C MET A 99 8.66 -6.92 -1.72
N ASN A 100 8.02 -7.89 -2.37
CA ASN A 100 6.67 -7.67 -2.89
C ASN A 100 5.65 -7.71 -1.75
N PHE A 101 4.55 -6.97 -1.87
CA PHE A 101 3.47 -6.94 -0.88
C PHE A 101 2.58 -8.18 -1.02
N THR A 102 3.19 -9.36 -0.87
CA THR A 102 2.53 -10.66 -1.02
C THR A 102 2.70 -11.49 0.25
N ILE A 103 1.78 -12.43 0.52
CA ILE A 103 1.90 -13.33 1.68
C ILE A 103 3.28 -14.02 1.71
N ARG A 104 3.76 -14.46 0.54
CA ARG A 104 5.08 -15.10 0.42
C ARG A 104 6.23 -14.13 0.67
N GLY A 105 6.17 -12.93 0.11
CA GLY A 105 7.17 -11.88 0.35
C GLY A 105 7.30 -11.54 1.83
N MET A 106 6.18 -11.43 2.54
CA MET A 106 6.19 -11.05 3.96
C MET A 106 6.56 -12.18 4.94
N SER A 107 6.44 -13.46 4.56
CA SER A 107 6.55 -14.57 5.53
C SER A 107 7.60 -15.62 5.19
N LEU A 108 8.13 -15.67 3.96
CA LEU A 108 8.97 -16.78 3.50
C LEU A 108 10.29 -16.37 2.85
N ASN A 109 10.41 -15.14 2.35
CA ASN A 109 11.58 -14.71 1.61
C ASN A 109 12.54 -13.92 2.50
N ASP A 110 13.84 -14.17 2.36
CA ASP A 110 14.89 -13.31 2.94
C ASP A 110 14.99 -12.00 2.13
N GLU A 111 14.03 -11.11 2.35
CA GLU A 111 13.92 -9.84 1.64
C GLU A 111 14.43 -8.68 2.50
N ALA A 112 15.15 -7.76 1.87
CA ALA A 112 15.57 -6.53 2.53
C ALA A 112 14.43 -5.51 2.45
N VAL A 113 14.07 -4.95 3.60
CA VAL A 113 13.10 -3.85 3.74
C VAL A 113 13.76 -2.70 4.48
N ILE A 114 13.68 -1.51 3.90
CA ILE A 114 14.20 -0.27 4.46
C ILE A 114 13.00 0.60 4.81
N TYR A 115 12.95 1.07 6.04
CA TYR A 115 12.00 2.06 6.52
C TYR A 115 12.71 3.37 6.84
N ASN A 116 12.35 4.44 6.15
CA ASN A 116 12.86 5.78 6.37
C ASN A 116 11.72 6.71 6.78
N GLN A 117 11.98 7.54 7.79
CA GLN A 117 11.05 8.54 8.30
C GLN A 117 11.74 9.90 8.38
N GLY A 118 11.08 10.93 7.86
CA GLY A 118 11.59 12.29 7.77
C GLY A 118 12.75 12.45 6.78
N GLY A 119 13.21 13.69 6.64
CA GLY A 119 14.33 14.02 5.77
C GLY A 119 13.98 14.04 4.29
N ARG A 120 15.02 14.03 3.44
CA ARG A 120 14.86 14.27 1.99
C ARG A 120 14.33 13.07 1.23
N GLU A 121 14.63 11.85 1.67
CA GLU A 121 14.37 10.64 0.89
C GLU A 121 12.88 10.36 0.64
N PRO A 122 11.97 10.38 1.64
CA PRO A 122 10.55 10.15 1.37
C PRO A 122 9.94 11.19 0.42
N GLY A 123 10.30 12.47 0.61
CA GLY A 123 9.82 13.56 -0.25
C GLY A 123 10.32 13.41 -1.69
N GLN A 124 11.58 13.04 -1.89
CA GLN A 124 12.14 12.81 -3.22
C GLN A 124 11.48 11.60 -3.89
N ALA A 125 11.35 10.47 -3.18
CA ALA A 125 10.69 9.28 -3.70
C ALA A 125 9.24 9.58 -4.13
N ARG A 126 8.50 10.37 -3.34
CA ARG A 126 7.14 10.79 -3.70
C ARG A 126 7.11 11.59 -5.00
N ILE A 127 7.99 12.58 -5.15
CA ILE A 127 8.09 13.41 -6.38
C ILE A 127 8.43 12.54 -7.60
N ASP A 128 9.34 11.58 -7.45
CA ASP A 128 9.76 10.69 -8.52
C ASP A 128 8.61 9.75 -8.95
N LEU A 129 7.85 9.22 -7.98
CA LEU A 129 6.65 8.41 -8.24
C LEU A 129 5.54 9.22 -8.90
N GLU A 130 5.28 10.44 -8.43
CA GLU A 130 4.34 11.38 -9.04
C GLU A 130 4.71 11.65 -10.50
N ARG A 131 5.96 12.03 -10.76
CA ARG A 131 6.45 12.29 -12.12
C ARG A 131 6.33 11.07 -13.03
N ARG A 132 6.63 9.88 -12.51
CA ARG A 132 6.64 8.65 -13.32
C ARG A 132 5.23 8.18 -13.67
N TRP A 133 4.29 8.27 -12.73
CA TRP A 133 3.02 7.57 -12.84
C TRP A 133 1.80 8.50 -12.94
N GLU A 134 1.89 9.78 -12.59
CA GLU A 134 0.76 10.69 -12.79
C GLU A 134 0.40 10.87 -14.27
N SER A 135 1.39 10.87 -15.15
CA SER A 135 1.22 10.98 -16.61
C SER A 135 0.78 9.70 -17.32
N ALA A 136 0.73 8.55 -16.62
CA ALA A 136 0.41 7.25 -17.21
C ALA A 136 -1.12 7.01 -17.37
N THR A 137 -1.90 8.08 -17.52
CA THR A 137 -3.37 8.05 -17.70
C THR A 137 -3.79 7.74 -19.13
#